data_AF-A0A3N7CMM3-F1
#
_entry.id   AF-A0A3N7CMM3-F1
#
_cell.length_a   1.000
_cell.length_b   1.000
_cell.length_c   1.000
_cell.angle_alpha   90.00
_cell.angle_beta   90.00
_cell.angle_gamma   90.00
#
_symmetry.space_group_name_H-M   'P 1'
#
loop_
_entity.id
_entity.type
_entity.pdbx_description
1 polymer ?
#
loop_
_entity_poly.entity_id
_entity_poly.type
_entity_poly.pdbx_seq_one_letter_code
_entity_poly.pdbx_strand_id
1 'polypeptide(L)'
;MVINITRKIYNKKRFWAGVLLAQFLLFYGFSKSKMMISFFEDFFELQKTIHQMLFSWIPFSMGDLIYIIFGAFILYYIITLFRKQRRNDSMIKLLIIINIFYFIHQIFWGMLYFQTPIIKKLSSQKEPDVEKAKKLALTYLEKCKLTRQSVHENAKGIFVITNLTAIQKEILNQQAKLPSYISDKKATQILAIKPSLFRNVMSFTGILGYYNPFTAEAQYNSELPPTFIPFTTAHESSHQLGFAREQEANFVGYLIGIHSSNLELRYSTELFTLKSLLRFIVEEDPEFVKNVLHQYSPAMKKDRTYEKNFVFSHQGWLDDFFGYTNNLFLKSNQQEGSVTYSYFIDLLLNYEK
;
A
#
# COMPACT_ATOMS: atom_id res chain seq x y z
N MET A 1 45.14 10.77 20.64
CA MET A 1 45.39 9.83 19.52
C MET A 1 44.10 9.16 19.02
N VAL A 2 43.26 8.63 19.91
CA VAL A 2 41.98 7.96 19.58
C VAL A 2 41.01 8.81 18.74
N ILE A 3 40.80 10.08 19.09
CA ILE A 3 39.90 11.02 18.36
C ILE A 3 40.36 11.26 16.90
N ASN A 4 41.67 11.25 16.65
CA ASN A 4 42.22 11.47 15.32
C ASN A 4 42.15 10.21 14.44
N ILE A 5 42.18 9.03 15.08
CA ILE A 5 42.01 7.73 14.42
C ILE A 5 40.54 7.53 14.03
N THR A 6 39.58 7.82 14.92
CA THR A 6 38.14 7.74 14.62
C THR A 6 37.75 8.67 13.48
N ARG A 7 38.24 9.93 13.47
CA ARG A 7 37.98 10.89 12.37
C ARG A 7 38.52 10.41 11.01
N LYS A 8 39.62 9.64 10.99
CA LYS A 8 40.17 9.02 9.76
C LYS A 8 39.35 7.83 9.26
N ILE A 9 38.63 7.12 10.12
CA ILE A 9 37.86 5.91 9.77
C ILE A 9 36.52 6.30 9.11
N TYR A 10 35.78 7.26 9.66
CA TYR A 10 34.49 7.71 9.12
C TYR A 10 34.60 8.35 7.72
N ASN A 11 35.79 8.78 7.34
CA ASN A 11 36.08 9.34 6.01
C ASN A 11 36.39 8.26 4.95
N LYS A 12 36.26 6.97 5.27
CA LYS A 12 36.50 5.87 4.33
C LYS A 12 35.18 5.29 3.81
N LYS A 13 35.03 5.21 2.49
CA LYS A 13 33.87 4.55 1.83
C LYS A 13 33.65 3.12 2.32
N ARG A 14 34.75 2.37 2.50
CA ARG A 14 34.73 0.97 2.98
C ARG A 14 34.09 0.84 4.37
N PHE A 15 34.24 1.85 5.23
CA PHE A 15 33.60 1.83 6.54
C PHE A 15 32.07 1.86 6.38
N TRP A 16 31.52 2.84 5.65
CA TRP A 16 30.07 2.96 5.46
C TRP A 16 29.46 1.83 4.63
N ALA A 17 30.20 1.26 3.67
CA ALA A 17 29.78 0.04 2.99
C ALA A 17 29.75 -1.18 3.94
N GLY A 18 30.73 -1.30 4.83
CA GLY A 18 30.75 -2.33 5.87
C GLY A 18 29.62 -2.18 6.89
N VAL A 19 29.30 -0.95 7.30
CA VAL A 19 28.14 -0.67 8.16
C VAL A 19 26.84 -1.11 7.47
N LEU A 20 26.67 -0.79 6.19
CA LEU A 20 25.47 -1.18 5.45
C LEU A 20 25.33 -2.70 5.38
N LEU A 21 26.42 -3.41 5.07
CA LEU A 21 26.43 -4.88 5.09
C LEU A 21 26.10 -5.44 6.47
N ALA A 22 26.67 -4.87 7.53
CA ALA A 22 26.37 -5.28 8.90
C ALA A 22 24.88 -5.09 9.25
N GLN A 23 24.27 -3.98 8.80
CA GLN A 23 22.83 -3.75 8.97
C GLN A 23 22.00 -4.78 8.21
N PHE A 24 22.35 -5.11 6.97
CA PHE A 24 21.67 -6.17 6.21
C PHE A 24 21.70 -7.51 6.96
N LEU A 25 22.87 -7.92 7.44
CA LEU A 25 23.02 -9.17 8.19
C LEU A 25 22.25 -9.13 9.52
N LEU A 26 22.24 -8.00 10.21
CA LEU A 26 21.51 -7.81 11.46
C LEU A 26 19.99 -7.99 11.26
N PHE A 27 19.38 -7.25 10.34
CA PHE A 27 17.94 -7.34 10.10
C PHE A 27 17.55 -8.67 9.46
N TYR A 28 18.42 -9.27 8.64
CA TYR A 28 18.22 -10.64 8.19
C TYR A 28 18.18 -11.61 9.39
N GLY A 29 19.11 -11.50 10.34
CA GLY A 29 19.08 -12.28 11.58
C GLY A 29 17.80 -12.06 12.39
N PHE A 30 17.36 -10.80 12.55
CA PHE A 30 16.11 -10.46 13.22
C PHE A 30 14.89 -11.07 12.53
N SER A 31 14.87 -11.10 11.19
CA SER A 31 13.78 -11.69 10.41
C SER A 31 13.58 -13.20 10.64
N LYS A 32 14.59 -13.89 11.21
CA LYS A 32 14.51 -15.32 11.56
C LYS A 32 14.11 -15.56 13.01
N SER A 33 14.02 -14.52 13.84
CA SER A 33 13.68 -14.63 15.26
C SER A 33 12.26 -14.16 15.54
N LYS A 34 11.40 -15.07 16.00
CA LYS A 34 10.02 -14.74 16.42
C LYS A 34 9.97 -13.65 17.49
N MET A 35 10.92 -13.67 18.42
CA MET A 35 11.02 -12.66 19.48
C MET A 35 11.29 -11.26 18.90
N MET A 36 12.19 -11.16 17.92
CA MET A 36 12.49 -9.87 17.28
C MET A 36 11.32 -9.40 16.43
N ILE A 37 10.66 -10.29 15.69
CA ILE A 37 9.46 -9.95 14.91
C ILE A 37 8.39 -9.37 15.86
N SER A 38 8.07 -10.07 16.94
CA SER A 38 7.11 -9.59 17.96
C SER A 38 7.52 -8.24 18.55
N PHE A 39 8.81 -8.05 18.86
CA PHE A 39 9.31 -6.76 19.35
C PHE A 39 9.05 -5.62 18.36
N PHE A 40 9.28 -5.83 17.06
CA PHE A 40 9.02 -4.81 16.04
C PHE A 40 7.52 -4.58 15.81
N GLU A 41 6.67 -5.60 15.98
CA GLU A 41 5.21 -5.45 15.97
C GLU A 41 4.75 -4.53 17.12
N ASP A 42 5.20 -4.79 18.34
CA ASP A 42 4.86 -3.98 19.52
C ASP A 42 5.44 -2.57 19.43
N PHE A 43 6.67 -2.45 18.94
CA PHE A 43 7.31 -1.15 18.70
C PHE A 43 6.52 -0.33 17.67
N PHE A 44 6.04 -0.94 16.59
CA PHE A 44 5.24 -0.26 15.59
C PHE A 44 3.93 0.29 16.17
N GLU A 45 3.25 -0.44 17.07
CA GLU A 45 2.03 0.04 17.72
C GLU A 45 2.24 1.35 18.50
N LEU A 46 3.39 1.48 19.17
CA LEU A 46 3.79 2.72 19.84
C LEU A 46 4.17 3.81 18.81
N GLN A 47 5.04 3.46 17.86
CA GLN A 47 5.61 4.37 16.88
C GLN A 47 4.55 5.01 15.98
N LYS A 48 3.58 4.22 15.46
CA LYS A 48 2.51 4.73 14.60
C LYS A 48 1.69 5.81 15.31
N THR A 49 1.38 5.58 16.59
CA THR A 49 0.55 6.49 17.39
C THR A 49 1.28 7.82 17.59
N ILE A 50 2.57 7.78 17.96
CA ILE A 50 3.40 8.98 18.14
C ILE A 50 3.51 9.75 16.83
N HIS A 51 3.82 9.09 15.72
CA HIS A 51 3.96 9.74 14.42
C HIS A 51 2.64 10.39 13.98
N GLN A 52 1.51 9.69 14.10
CA GLN A 52 0.21 10.25 13.75
C GLN A 52 -0.16 11.46 14.63
N MET A 53 0.14 11.44 15.94
CA MET A 53 -0.05 12.62 16.79
C MET A 53 0.78 13.83 16.32
N LEU A 54 2.04 13.59 15.91
CA LEU A 54 2.95 14.66 15.47
C LEU A 54 2.57 15.26 14.11
N PHE A 55 2.03 14.46 13.19
CA PHE A 55 1.89 14.87 11.79
C PHE A 55 0.44 15.00 11.28
N SER A 56 -0.56 14.39 11.93
CA SER A 56 -1.95 14.38 11.42
C SER A 56 -2.59 15.77 11.28
N TRP A 57 -2.29 16.69 12.18
CA TRP A 57 -2.84 18.05 12.20
C TRP A 57 -2.37 18.93 11.03
N ILE A 58 -1.29 18.54 10.34
CA ILE A 58 -0.74 19.27 9.19
C ILE A 58 -1.63 19.00 7.97
N PRO A 59 -2.13 20.02 7.24
CA PRO A 59 -3.16 19.83 6.22
C PRO A 59 -2.66 19.19 4.91
N PHE A 60 -1.35 19.02 4.74
CA PHE A 60 -0.72 18.38 3.60
C PHE A 60 0.15 17.18 4.06
N SER A 61 0.56 16.33 3.11
CA SER A 61 1.43 15.19 3.41
C SER A 61 2.84 15.65 3.81
N MET A 62 3.17 15.50 5.10
CA MET A 62 4.50 15.82 5.61
C MET A 62 5.54 14.82 5.12
N GLY A 63 5.15 13.54 5.00
CA GLY A 63 5.97 12.48 4.49
C GLY A 63 6.47 12.76 3.06
N ASP A 64 5.61 13.35 2.23
CA ASP A 64 5.97 13.70 0.85
C ASP A 64 6.94 14.87 0.82
N LEU A 65 6.76 15.86 1.70
CA LEU A 65 7.73 16.95 1.86
C LEU A 65 9.10 16.42 2.30
N ILE A 66 9.13 15.46 3.24
CA ILE A 66 10.37 14.78 3.64
C ILE A 66 11.01 14.08 2.44
N TYR A 67 10.23 13.38 1.60
CA TYR A 67 10.73 12.74 0.38
C TYR A 67 11.27 13.75 -0.64
N ILE A 68 10.62 14.91 -0.82
CA ILE A 68 11.12 15.98 -1.72
C ILE A 68 12.47 16.50 -1.22
N ILE A 69 12.58 16.83 0.08
CA ILE A 69 13.82 17.33 0.68
C ILE A 69 14.93 16.28 0.56
N PHE A 70 14.60 15.03 0.86
CA PHE A 70 15.53 13.91 0.76
C PHE A 70 16.01 13.68 -0.69
N GLY A 71 15.09 13.70 -1.66
CA GLY A 71 15.38 13.61 -3.08
C GLY A 71 16.29 14.74 -3.56
N ALA A 72 16.06 15.97 -3.10
CA ALA A 72 16.90 17.12 -3.41
C ALA A 72 18.34 16.94 -2.87
N PHE A 73 18.51 16.41 -1.64
CA PHE A 73 19.83 16.10 -1.10
C PHE A 73 20.55 15.02 -1.91
N ILE A 74 19.85 13.93 -2.26
CA ILE A 74 20.41 12.87 -3.10
C ILE A 74 20.85 13.44 -4.44
N LEU A 75 19.97 14.20 -5.12
CA LEU A 75 20.25 14.80 -6.42
C LEU A 75 21.46 15.74 -6.35
N TYR A 76 21.53 16.60 -5.33
CA TYR A 76 22.68 17.48 -5.10
C TYR A 76 23.99 16.68 -5.01
N TYR A 77 24.02 15.62 -4.19
CA TYR A 77 25.24 14.83 -4.04
C TYR A 77 25.57 14.02 -5.28
N ILE A 78 24.58 13.51 -6.03
CA ILE A 78 24.79 12.85 -7.33
C ILE A 78 25.44 13.82 -8.32
N ILE A 79 24.93 15.05 -8.45
CA ILE A 79 25.50 16.07 -9.34
C ILE A 79 26.95 16.38 -8.94
N THR A 80 27.26 16.47 -7.64
CA THR A 80 28.62 16.74 -7.19
C THR A 80 29.58 15.56 -7.34
N LEU A 81 29.11 14.34 -7.64
CA LEU A 81 29.99 13.20 -8.00
C LEU A 81 30.78 13.43 -9.28
N PHE A 82 30.18 14.15 -10.22
CA PHE A 82 30.82 14.51 -11.48
C PHE A 82 31.92 15.56 -11.29
N ARG A 83 31.95 16.25 -10.14
CA ARG A 83 33.03 17.19 -9.79
C ARG A 83 34.18 16.43 -9.11
N LYS A 84 35.31 16.29 -9.80
CA LYS A 84 36.50 15.52 -9.34
C LYS A 84 36.90 15.82 -7.89
N GLN A 85 36.87 17.08 -7.48
CA GLN A 85 37.25 17.51 -6.12
C GLN A 85 36.25 17.14 -5.03
N ARG A 86 34.97 16.95 -5.36
CA ARG A 86 33.91 16.60 -4.39
C ARG A 86 33.52 15.13 -4.42
N ARG A 87 33.91 14.39 -5.47
CA ARG A 87 33.52 12.98 -5.68
C ARG A 87 33.68 12.10 -4.45
N ASN A 88 34.80 12.18 -3.73
CA ASN A 88 35.02 11.32 -2.57
C ASN A 88 34.06 11.66 -1.42
N ASP A 89 33.93 12.94 -1.07
CA ASP A 89 33.01 13.41 -0.04
C ASP A 89 31.55 13.09 -0.40
N SER A 90 31.14 13.38 -1.63
CA SER A 90 29.77 13.09 -2.11
C SER A 90 29.44 11.59 -2.05
N MET A 91 30.38 10.70 -2.38
CA MET A 91 30.16 9.25 -2.23
C MET A 91 29.98 8.84 -0.77
N ILE A 92 30.78 9.40 0.14
CA ILE A 92 30.65 9.12 1.57
C ILE A 92 29.30 9.62 2.08
N LYS A 93 28.89 10.84 1.70
CA LYS A 93 27.57 11.40 2.07
C LYS A 93 26.42 10.55 1.55
N LEU A 94 26.48 10.10 0.29
CA LEU A 94 25.48 9.18 -0.27
C LEU A 94 25.42 7.85 0.48
N LEU A 95 26.57 7.25 0.82
CA LEU A 95 26.60 6.01 1.61
C LEU A 95 26.02 6.22 3.01
N ILE A 96 26.31 7.34 3.66
CA ILE A 96 25.71 7.70 4.96
C ILE A 96 24.20 7.82 4.84
N ILE A 97 23.72 8.55 3.83
CA ILE A 97 22.30 8.74 3.54
C ILE A 97 21.61 7.39 3.35
N ILE A 98 22.17 6.50 2.54
CA ILE A 98 21.64 5.14 2.32
C ILE A 98 21.60 4.33 3.62
N ASN A 99 22.67 4.38 4.43
CA ASN A 99 22.70 3.69 5.72
C ASN A 99 21.61 4.17 6.68
N ILE A 100 21.44 5.49 6.81
CA ILE A 100 20.43 6.08 7.69
C ILE A 100 19.03 5.69 7.20
N PHE A 101 18.77 5.84 5.91
CA PHE A 101 17.47 5.54 5.33
C PHE A 101 17.12 4.06 5.46
N TYR A 102 18.06 3.16 5.13
CA TYR A 102 17.86 1.72 5.28
C TYR A 102 17.58 1.33 6.73
N PHE A 103 18.38 1.83 7.68
CA PHE A 103 18.19 1.57 9.10
C PHE A 103 16.80 2.00 9.59
N ILE A 104 16.41 3.24 9.29
CA ILE A 104 15.11 3.78 9.72
C ILE A 104 13.97 2.99 9.06
N HIS A 105 14.07 2.71 7.76
CA HIS A 105 13.06 1.91 7.05
C HIS A 105 12.87 0.54 7.69
N GLN A 106 13.97 -0.17 8.01
CA GLN A 106 13.87 -1.49 8.64
C GLN A 106 13.20 -1.44 10.02
N ILE A 107 13.52 -0.44 10.84
CA ILE A 107 12.95 -0.28 12.18
C ILE A 107 11.49 0.14 12.15
N PHE A 108 11.11 1.06 11.25
CA PHE A 108 9.75 1.60 11.19
C PHE A 108 8.80 0.77 10.31
N TRP A 109 9.31 -0.09 9.43
CA TRP A 109 8.45 -0.79 8.46
C TRP A 109 8.97 -2.15 8.00
N GLY A 110 10.25 -2.26 7.60
CA GLY A 110 10.79 -3.44 6.93
C GLY A 110 10.59 -4.74 7.73
N MET A 111 10.71 -4.68 9.05
CA MET A 111 10.51 -5.84 9.92
C MET A 111 9.05 -6.36 9.96
N LEU A 112 8.08 -5.54 9.57
CA LEU A 112 6.66 -5.93 9.54
C LEU A 112 6.33 -6.88 8.37
N TYR A 113 7.18 -7.01 7.36
CA TYR A 113 7.02 -8.02 6.30
C TYR A 113 7.20 -9.46 6.81
N PHE A 114 7.74 -9.64 8.01
CA PHE A 114 8.01 -10.96 8.61
C PHE A 114 6.97 -11.39 9.64
N GLN A 115 5.95 -10.57 9.89
CA GLN A 115 4.83 -10.93 10.77
C GLN A 115 4.12 -12.19 10.29
N THR A 116 3.42 -12.87 11.21
CA THR A 116 2.63 -14.06 10.88
C THR A 116 1.55 -13.71 9.82
N PRO A 117 1.56 -14.36 8.63
CA PRO A 117 0.57 -14.08 7.59
C PRO A 117 -0.86 -14.34 8.03
N ILE A 118 -1.82 -13.55 7.52
CA ILE A 118 -3.26 -13.63 7.83
C ILE A 118 -3.83 -15.01 7.49
N ILE A 119 -3.38 -15.67 6.42
CA ILE A 119 -3.89 -16.99 6.03
C ILE A 119 -3.74 -18.02 7.15
N LYS A 120 -2.71 -17.89 7.99
CA LYS A 120 -2.51 -18.78 9.16
C LYS A 120 -3.50 -18.54 10.29
N LYS A 121 -4.21 -17.40 10.27
CA LYS A 121 -5.24 -17.02 11.23
C LYS A 121 -6.65 -17.38 10.76
N LEU A 122 -6.83 -17.73 9.49
CA LEU A 122 -8.10 -18.18 8.94
C LEU A 122 -8.35 -19.65 9.31
N SER A 123 -9.64 -20.03 9.37
CA SER A 123 -10.07 -21.39 9.71
C SER A 123 -9.76 -22.42 8.61
N SER A 124 -9.50 -21.96 7.39
CA SER A 124 -9.20 -22.78 6.22
C SER A 124 -7.98 -22.21 5.49
N GLN A 125 -7.19 -23.09 4.89
CA GLN A 125 -6.03 -22.76 4.05
C GLN A 125 -6.10 -23.61 2.78
N LYS A 126 -7.29 -23.68 2.19
CA LYS A 126 -7.52 -24.42 0.94
C LYS A 126 -6.98 -23.60 -0.23
N GLU A 127 -6.54 -24.34 -1.24
CA GLU A 127 -6.23 -23.73 -2.53
C GLU A 127 -7.48 -23.08 -3.15
N PRO A 128 -7.27 -22.10 -4.03
CA PRO A 128 -8.35 -21.34 -4.67
C PRO A 128 -9.26 -22.24 -5.50
N ASP A 129 -10.56 -22.15 -5.24
CA ASP A 129 -11.58 -22.84 -6.02
C ASP A 129 -12.24 -21.85 -7.00
N VAL A 130 -12.04 -22.08 -8.30
CA VAL A 130 -12.61 -21.24 -9.37
C VAL A 130 -14.13 -21.27 -9.38
N GLU A 131 -14.76 -22.40 -9.06
CA GLU A 131 -16.23 -22.47 -9.01
C GLU A 131 -16.76 -21.68 -7.80
N LYS A 132 -16.04 -21.69 -6.68
CA LYS A 132 -16.34 -20.79 -5.55
C LYS A 132 -16.15 -19.33 -5.95
N ALA A 133 -15.07 -18.99 -6.66
CA ALA A 133 -14.82 -17.64 -7.14
C ALA A 133 -15.91 -17.15 -8.10
N LYS A 134 -16.39 -17.99 -9.03
CA LYS A 134 -17.51 -17.68 -9.93
C LYS A 134 -18.80 -17.36 -9.16
N LYS A 135 -19.15 -18.17 -8.15
CA LYS A 135 -20.31 -17.91 -7.29
C LYS A 135 -20.20 -16.58 -6.56
N LEU A 136 -19.03 -16.29 -5.97
CA LEU A 136 -18.79 -15.01 -5.32
C LEU A 136 -18.82 -13.84 -6.30
N ALA A 137 -18.29 -14.00 -7.51
CA ALA A 137 -18.31 -12.96 -8.54
C ALA A 137 -19.75 -12.58 -8.91
N LEU A 138 -20.66 -13.55 -9.03
CA LEU A 138 -22.09 -13.27 -9.27
C LEU A 138 -22.74 -12.58 -8.07
N THR A 139 -22.43 -13.00 -6.84
CA THR A 139 -22.90 -12.31 -5.62
C THR A 139 -22.43 -10.85 -5.58
N TYR A 140 -21.15 -10.60 -5.88
CA TYR A 140 -20.57 -9.27 -5.90
C TYR A 140 -21.09 -8.41 -7.07
N LEU A 141 -21.41 -9.02 -8.21
CA LEU A 141 -22.10 -8.34 -9.31
C LEU A 141 -23.44 -7.76 -8.84
N GLU A 142 -24.26 -8.58 -8.16
CA GLU A 142 -25.57 -8.11 -7.66
C GLU A 142 -25.42 -7.07 -6.55
N LYS A 143 -24.48 -7.26 -5.61
CA LYS A 143 -24.15 -6.23 -4.61
C LYS A 143 -23.75 -4.90 -5.26
N CYS A 144 -22.84 -4.93 -6.24
CA CYS A 144 -22.43 -3.74 -6.98
C CYS A 144 -23.62 -3.06 -7.68
N LYS A 145 -24.49 -3.82 -8.33
CA LYS A 145 -25.70 -3.27 -8.99
C LYS A 145 -26.58 -2.54 -7.99
N LEU A 146 -26.81 -3.12 -6.81
CA LEU A 146 -27.63 -2.55 -5.75
C LEU A 146 -26.98 -1.31 -5.14
N THR A 147 -25.74 -1.40 -4.66
CA THR A 147 -25.06 -0.28 -4.01
C THR A 147 -24.83 0.87 -4.99
N ARG A 148 -24.57 0.59 -6.29
CA ARG A 148 -24.39 1.63 -7.30
C ARG A 148 -25.64 2.49 -7.53
N GLN A 149 -26.84 1.97 -7.26
CA GLN A 149 -28.09 2.75 -7.35
C GLN A 149 -28.23 3.75 -6.21
N SER A 150 -27.56 3.50 -5.08
CA SER A 150 -27.68 4.27 -3.85
C SER A 150 -26.54 5.26 -3.63
N VAL A 151 -25.62 5.40 -4.61
CA VAL A 151 -24.52 6.38 -4.58
C VAL A 151 -24.73 7.46 -5.63
N HIS A 152 -24.13 8.62 -5.40
CA HIS A 152 -24.29 9.78 -6.26
C HIS A 152 -23.50 9.64 -7.57
N GLU A 153 -24.01 10.31 -8.60
CA GLU A 153 -23.36 10.40 -9.90
C GLU A 153 -23.38 11.83 -10.45
N ASN A 154 -22.43 12.14 -11.32
CA ASN A 154 -22.40 13.41 -12.04
C ASN A 154 -23.37 13.40 -13.25
N ALA A 155 -23.45 14.52 -13.98
CA ALA A 155 -24.31 14.64 -15.16
C ALA A 155 -24.03 13.62 -16.29
N LYS A 156 -22.86 12.97 -16.30
CA LYS A 156 -22.52 11.91 -17.26
C LYS A 156 -22.97 10.52 -16.76
N GLY A 157 -23.48 10.42 -15.53
CA GLY A 157 -23.85 9.18 -14.86
C GLY A 157 -22.64 8.37 -14.36
N ILE A 158 -21.54 9.07 -14.05
CA ILE A 158 -20.34 8.46 -13.46
C ILE A 158 -20.40 8.69 -11.95
N PHE A 159 -20.09 7.66 -11.17
CA PHE A 159 -19.99 7.71 -9.72
C PHE A 159 -19.11 8.88 -9.24
N VAL A 160 -19.55 9.59 -8.21
CA VAL A 160 -18.80 10.67 -7.56
C VAL A 160 -18.78 10.50 -6.05
N ILE A 161 -17.69 10.93 -5.43
CA ILE A 161 -17.54 11.01 -3.98
C ILE A 161 -18.12 12.34 -3.51
N THR A 162 -19.10 12.30 -2.61
CA THR A 162 -19.73 13.51 -2.08
C THR A 162 -19.05 14.04 -0.83
N ASN A 163 -18.52 13.14 0.01
CA ASN A 163 -17.90 13.51 1.27
C ASN A 163 -16.75 12.56 1.64
N LEU A 164 -15.56 12.89 1.15
CA LEU A 164 -14.36 12.10 1.41
C LEU A 164 -14.02 12.02 2.91
N THR A 165 -14.22 13.10 3.67
CA THR A 165 -13.97 13.11 5.12
C THR A 165 -14.86 12.10 5.86
N ALA A 166 -16.13 11.94 5.42
CA ALA A 166 -17.02 10.94 5.99
C ALA A 166 -16.55 9.51 5.68
N ILE A 167 -16.06 9.26 4.46
CA ILE A 167 -15.43 7.97 4.10
C ILE A 167 -14.25 7.68 5.01
N GLN A 168 -13.33 8.65 5.16
CA GLN A 168 -12.13 8.46 5.97
C GLN A 168 -12.44 8.23 7.45
N LYS A 169 -13.44 8.92 8.01
CA LYS A 169 -13.90 8.68 9.38
C LYS A 169 -14.52 7.29 9.53
N GLU A 170 -15.29 6.85 8.54
CA GLU A 170 -15.88 5.51 8.56
C GLU A 170 -14.80 4.43 8.44
N ILE A 171 -13.73 4.65 7.67
CA ILE A 171 -12.56 3.77 7.63
C ILE A 171 -11.98 3.58 9.04
N LEU A 172 -11.70 4.67 9.77
CA LEU A 172 -11.18 4.59 11.15
C LEU A 172 -12.13 3.85 12.11
N ASN A 173 -13.44 4.08 11.98
CA ASN A 173 -14.46 3.38 12.76
C ASN A 173 -14.44 1.87 12.49
N GLN A 174 -14.32 1.47 11.23
CA GLN A 174 -14.28 0.06 10.82
C GLN A 174 -12.98 -0.63 11.21
N GLN A 175 -11.85 0.08 11.26
CA GLN A 175 -10.60 -0.47 11.79
C GLN A 175 -10.75 -0.99 13.23
N ALA A 176 -11.54 -0.30 14.06
CA ALA A 176 -11.81 -0.73 15.44
C ALA A 176 -12.76 -1.94 15.54
N LYS A 177 -13.36 -2.36 14.43
CA LYS A 177 -14.33 -3.47 14.34
C LYS A 177 -13.79 -4.68 13.60
N LEU A 178 -12.50 -4.67 13.22
CA LEU A 178 -11.87 -5.82 12.59
C LEU A 178 -12.03 -7.07 13.49
N PRO A 179 -12.30 -8.25 12.91
CA PRO A 179 -12.47 -9.46 13.71
C PRO A 179 -11.20 -9.78 14.51
N SER A 180 -11.35 -10.01 15.82
CA SER A 180 -10.23 -10.21 16.75
C SER A 180 -9.35 -11.42 16.41
N TYR A 181 -9.91 -12.44 15.76
CA TYR A 181 -9.14 -13.60 15.29
C TYR A 181 -8.25 -13.27 14.07
N ILE A 182 -8.52 -12.20 13.35
CA ILE A 182 -7.73 -11.72 12.21
C ILE A 182 -6.67 -10.71 12.68
N SER A 183 -7.09 -9.75 13.51
CA SER A 183 -6.26 -8.64 13.95
C SER A 183 -6.45 -8.33 15.44
N ASP A 184 -5.34 -8.30 16.15
CA ASP A 184 -5.17 -7.76 17.50
C ASP A 184 -4.55 -6.35 17.50
N LYS A 185 -4.20 -5.82 16.31
CA LYS A 185 -3.63 -4.48 16.12
C LYS A 185 -4.61 -3.39 16.52
N LYS A 186 -4.12 -2.34 17.18
CA LYS A 186 -4.97 -1.27 17.72
C LYS A 186 -5.21 -0.17 16.70
N ALA A 187 -6.46 0.21 16.51
CA ALA A 187 -6.83 1.40 15.76
C ALA A 187 -6.56 2.65 16.61
N THR A 188 -5.75 3.58 16.11
CA THR A 188 -5.39 4.81 16.84
C THR A 188 -6.54 5.83 16.87
N GLN A 189 -7.51 5.69 15.96
CA GLN A 189 -8.59 6.67 15.72
C GLN A 189 -8.10 8.07 15.30
N ILE A 190 -6.80 8.21 14.98
CA ILE A 190 -6.23 9.46 14.48
C ILE A 190 -6.32 9.48 12.96
N LEU A 191 -6.98 10.51 12.41
CA LEU A 191 -7.10 10.68 10.96
C LEU A 191 -5.77 11.19 10.37
N ALA A 192 -5.05 10.29 9.71
CA ALA A 192 -3.80 10.60 9.02
C ALA A 192 -3.80 10.08 7.56
N ILE A 193 -4.95 10.16 6.88
CA ILE A 193 -5.11 9.81 5.46
C ILE A 193 -5.11 11.10 4.64
N LYS A 194 -4.12 11.29 3.75
CA LYS A 194 -3.89 12.57 3.06
C LYS A 194 -3.66 12.40 1.56
N PRO A 195 -4.09 13.36 0.72
CA PRO A 195 -3.72 13.36 -0.68
C PRO A 195 -2.21 13.56 -0.81
N SER A 196 -1.57 12.80 -1.70
CA SER A 196 -0.14 12.94 -1.97
C SER A 196 0.17 14.24 -2.70
N LEU A 197 1.31 14.85 -2.38
CA LEU A 197 1.91 15.93 -3.17
C LEU A 197 2.37 15.44 -4.55
N PHE A 198 2.60 14.13 -4.71
CA PHE A 198 3.03 13.49 -5.95
C PHE A 198 1.87 12.98 -6.82
N ARG A 199 0.60 13.24 -6.46
CA ARG A 199 -0.59 12.70 -7.15
C ARG A 199 -0.53 12.73 -8.68
N ASN A 200 -0.03 13.83 -9.27
CA ASN A 200 0.10 13.97 -10.72
C ASN A 200 1.10 12.97 -11.31
N VAL A 201 2.24 12.77 -10.64
CA VAL A 201 3.26 11.81 -11.08
C VAL A 201 2.75 10.39 -10.85
N MET A 202 2.14 10.13 -9.69
CA MET A 202 1.58 8.83 -9.32
C MET A 202 0.59 8.28 -10.36
N SER A 203 -0.20 9.15 -11.00
CA SER A 203 -1.12 8.72 -12.07
C SER A 203 -0.39 8.00 -13.22
N PHE A 204 0.87 8.33 -13.49
CA PHE A 204 1.70 7.71 -14.53
C PHE A 204 2.61 6.59 -14.03
N THR A 205 2.59 6.24 -12.74
CA THR A 205 3.45 5.18 -12.17
C THR A 205 2.70 3.90 -11.82
N GLY A 206 1.37 3.91 -11.90
CA GLY A 206 0.53 2.81 -11.45
C GLY A 206 0.38 2.71 -9.92
N ILE A 207 1.05 3.59 -9.15
CA ILE A 207 0.95 3.64 -7.69
C ILE A 207 -0.31 4.42 -7.31
N LEU A 208 -1.27 3.74 -6.68
CA LEU A 208 -2.55 4.34 -6.27
C LEU A 208 -2.45 5.08 -4.93
N GLY A 209 -1.58 4.60 -4.05
CA GLY A 209 -1.32 5.12 -2.72
C GLY A 209 -0.05 4.50 -2.14
N TYR A 210 0.35 4.97 -0.98
CA TYR A 210 1.38 4.34 -0.15
C TYR A 210 1.28 4.79 1.30
N TYR A 211 1.82 3.97 2.20
CA TYR A 211 2.08 4.34 3.57
C TYR A 211 3.47 4.96 3.74
N ASN A 212 3.57 6.07 4.45
CA ASN A 212 4.85 6.69 4.77
C ASN A 212 5.34 6.29 6.17
N PRO A 213 6.43 5.50 6.27
CA PRO A 213 6.91 5.00 7.56
C PRO A 213 7.54 6.06 8.46
N PHE A 214 7.91 7.23 7.91
CA PHE A 214 8.50 8.32 8.67
C PHE A 214 7.45 9.19 9.37
N THR A 215 6.24 9.25 8.84
CA THR A 215 5.15 10.10 9.35
C THR A 215 3.89 9.34 9.75
N ALA A 216 3.84 8.04 9.48
CA ALA A 216 2.67 7.19 9.64
C ALA A 216 1.41 7.71 8.93
N GLU A 217 1.59 8.52 7.88
CA GLU A 217 0.54 8.97 6.99
C GLU A 217 0.19 7.88 5.97
N ALA A 218 -1.09 7.75 5.63
CA ALA A 218 -1.57 7.02 4.48
C ALA A 218 -1.78 8.01 3.34
N GLN A 219 -0.91 7.97 2.34
CA GLN A 219 -1.01 8.82 1.16
C GLN A 219 -1.80 8.13 0.05
N TYR A 220 -2.67 8.86 -0.62
CA TYR A 220 -3.36 8.38 -1.82
C TYR A 220 -3.26 9.38 -2.96
N ASN A 221 -3.35 8.88 -4.19
CA ASN A 221 -3.46 9.71 -5.38
C ASN A 221 -4.90 10.24 -5.48
N SER A 222 -5.09 11.55 -5.30
CA SER A 222 -6.41 12.18 -5.38
C SER A 222 -6.90 12.44 -6.81
N GLU A 223 -6.08 12.17 -7.83
CA GLU A 223 -6.49 12.25 -9.24
C GLU A 223 -7.14 10.95 -9.74
N LEU A 224 -7.15 9.89 -8.92
CA LEU A 224 -7.72 8.60 -9.29
C LEU A 224 -9.22 8.70 -9.63
N PRO A 225 -9.74 7.76 -10.43
CA PRO A 225 -11.17 7.59 -10.58
C PRO A 225 -11.90 7.53 -9.24
N PRO A 226 -13.08 8.15 -9.09
CA PRO A 226 -13.86 8.11 -7.85
C PRO A 226 -14.10 6.69 -7.34
N THR A 227 -14.25 5.71 -8.24
CA THR A 227 -14.41 4.29 -7.88
C THR A 227 -13.18 3.67 -7.21
N PHE A 228 -11.98 4.25 -7.35
CA PHE A 228 -10.75 3.74 -6.75
C PHE A 228 -10.43 4.38 -5.40
N ILE A 229 -10.72 5.66 -5.23
CA ILE A 229 -10.27 6.43 -4.05
C ILE A 229 -10.74 5.80 -2.73
N PRO A 230 -12.02 5.43 -2.52
CA PRO A 230 -12.46 4.93 -1.22
C PRO A 230 -11.75 3.62 -0.83
N PHE A 231 -11.71 2.62 -1.72
CA PHE A 231 -10.99 1.37 -1.46
C PHE A 231 -9.48 1.60 -1.29
N THR A 232 -8.86 2.44 -2.13
CA THR A 232 -7.43 2.78 -2.00
C THR A 232 -7.16 3.37 -0.62
N THR A 233 -7.98 4.31 -0.14
CA THR A 233 -7.80 4.88 1.20
C THR A 233 -7.99 3.85 2.31
N ALA A 234 -8.88 2.87 2.16
CA ALA A 234 -9.04 1.76 3.11
C ALA A 234 -7.81 0.82 3.09
N HIS A 235 -7.27 0.51 1.92
CA HIS A 235 -6.03 -0.25 1.73
C HIS A 235 -4.86 0.45 2.43
N GLU A 236 -4.62 1.74 2.15
CA GLU A 236 -3.52 2.49 2.78
C GLU A 236 -3.69 2.63 4.29
N SER A 237 -4.94 2.72 4.76
CA SER A 237 -5.23 2.69 6.20
C SER A 237 -4.87 1.35 6.85
N SER A 238 -4.91 0.25 6.10
CA SER A 238 -4.51 -1.08 6.58
C SER A 238 -3.00 -1.14 6.82
N HIS A 239 -2.22 -0.46 5.98
CA HIS A 239 -0.80 -0.27 6.24
C HIS A 239 -0.56 0.57 7.51
N GLN A 240 -1.40 1.57 7.81
CA GLN A 240 -1.31 2.30 9.08
C GLN A 240 -1.57 1.41 10.30
N LEU A 241 -2.34 0.33 10.15
CA LEU A 241 -2.48 -0.66 11.22
C LEU A 241 -1.23 -1.53 11.39
N GLY A 242 -0.37 -1.64 10.36
CA GLY A 242 0.87 -2.41 10.40
C GLY A 242 0.85 -3.68 9.56
N PHE A 243 -0.14 -3.83 8.66
CA PHE A 243 -0.17 -4.90 7.65
C PHE A 243 0.74 -4.52 6.49
N ALA A 244 1.97 -5.01 6.48
CA ALA A 244 2.96 -4.58 5.47
C ALA A 244 2.78 -5.23 4.09
N ARG A 245 2.21 -6.43 4.02
CA ARG A 245 2.01 -7.15 2.75
C ARG A 245 0.84 -6.55 1.99
N GLU A 246 1.05 -6.18 0.72
CA GLU A 246 0.01 -5.58 -0.13
C GLU A 246 -1.29 -6.38 -0.18
N GLN A 247 -1.20 -7.71 -0.31
CA GLN A 247 -2.40 -8.54 -0.43
C GLN A 247 -3.13 -8.72 0.91
N GLU A 248 -2.43 -8.60 2.04
CA GLU A 248 -3.05 -8.55 3.37
C GLU A 248 -3.69 -7.18 3.61
N ALA A 249 -3.05 -6.10 3.14
CA ALA A 249 -3.64 -4.76 3.15
C ALA A 249 -4.91 -4.69 2.27
N ASN A 250 -4.91 -5.33 1.10
CA ASN A 250 -6.11 -5.49 0.27
C ASN A 250 -7.22 -6.23 1.04
N PHE A 251 -6.87 -7.31 1.74
CA PHE A 251 -7.85 -8.10 2.50
C PHE A 251 -8.41 -7.34 3.71
N VAL A 252 -7.57 -6.62 4.44
CA VAL A 252 -8.02 -5.79 5.57
C VAL A 252 -8.83 -4.58 5.07
N GLY A 253 -8.42 -3.96 3.96
CA GLY A 253 -9.19 -2.91 3.27
C GLY A 253 -10.56 -3.41 2.81
N TYR A 254 -10.62 -4.66 2.33
CA TYR A 254 -11.88 -5.34 2.01
C TYR A 254 -12.78 -5.48 3.24
N LEU A 255 -12.26 -5.97 4.38
CA LEU A 255 -13.03 -6.11 5.62
C LEU A 255 -13.53 -4.76 6.14
N ILE A 256 -12.71 -3.72 6.05
CA ILE A 256 -13.07 -2.33 6.39
C ILE A 256 -14.24 -1.85 5.53
N GLY A 257 -14.16 -2.09 4.22
CA GLY A 257 -15.11 -1.54 3.27
C GLY A 257 -16.42 -2.32 3.14
N ILE A 258 -16.39 -3.65 3.19
CA ILE A 258 -17.57 -4.48 2.95
C ILE A 258 -18.61 -4.38 4.08
N HIS A 259 -18.15 -4.10 5.30
CA HIS A 259 -19.00 -3.88 6.48
C HIS A 259 -19.26 -2.39 6.75
N SER A 260 -18.79 -1.50 5.88
CA SER A 260 -18.96 -0.06 6.01
C SER A 260 -20.43 0.36 5.91
N SER A 261 -20.85 1.29 6.76
CA SER A 261 -22.14 1.97 6.65
C SER A 261 -22.16 3.06 5.56
N ASN A 262 -20.99 3.49 5.09
CA ASN A 262 -20.85 4.45 4.01
C ASN A 262 -20.97 3.75 2.65
N LEU A 263 -21.99 4.11 1.87
CA LEU A 263 -22.31 3.46 0.59
C LEU A 263 -21.24 3.70 -0.50
N GLU A 264 -20.56 4.86 -0.47
CA GLU A 264 -19.50 5.18 -1.42
C GLU A 264 -18.28 4.28 -1.20
N LEU A 265 -17.91 4.05 0.06
CA LEU A 265 -16.86 3.10 0.44
C LEU A 265 -17.25 1.66 0.13
N ARG A 266 -18.48 1.27 0.46
CA ARG A 266 -19.00 -0.08 0.20
C ARG A 266 -19.01 -0.39 -1.29
N TYR A 267 -19.51 0.52 -2.13
CA TYR A 267 -19.53 0.34 -3.58
C TYR A 267 -18.13 0.17 -4.17
N SER A 268 -17.20 1.07 -3.81
CA SER A 268 -15.80 0.99 -4.25
C SER A 268 -15.16 -0.35 -3.87
N THR A 269 -15.45 -0.85 -2.66
CA THR A 269 -14.93 -2.12 -2.14
C THR A 269 -15.53 -3.32 -2.87
N GLU A 270 -16.85 -3.35 -3.03
CA GLU A 270 -17.55 -4.41 -3.78
C GLU A 270 -17.06 -4.48 -5.23
N LEU A 271 -16.86 -3.33 -5.87
CA LEU A 271 -16.36 -3.24 -7.24
C LEU A 271 -14.90 -3.69 -7.35
N PHE A 272 -14.05 -3.32 -6.38
CA PHE A 272 -12.68 -3.85 -6.28
C PHE A 272 -12.70 -5.38 -6.17
N THR A 273 -13.49 -5.93 -5.24
CA THR A 273 -13.60 -7.38 -5.03
C THR A 273 -14.09 -8.10 -6.27
N LEU A 274 -15.13 -7.59 -6.93
CA LEU A 274 -15.63 -8.13 -8.20
C LEU A 274 -14.53 -8.16 -9.26
N LYS A 275 -13.81 -7.06 -9.45
CA LYS A 275 -12.72 -6.97 -10.44
C LYS A 275 -11.57 -7.92 -10.13
N SER A 276 -11.24 -8.10 -8.86
CA SER A 276 -10.20 -9.03 -8.41
C SER A 276 -10.60 -10.49 -8.68
N LEU A 277 -11.85 -10.88 -8.37
CA LEU A 277 -12.40 -12.19 -8.70
C LEU A 277 -12.41 -12.45 -10.21
N LEU A 278 -12.87 -11.48 -11.01
CA LEU A 278 -12.89 -11.61 -12.46
C LEU A 278 -11.48 -11.71 -13.06
N ARG A 279 -10.48 -11.04 -12.48
CA ARG A 279 -9.08 -11.17 -12.91
C ARG A 279 -8.53 -12.56 -12.62
N PHE A 280 -8.89 -13.16 -11.48
CA PHE A 280 -8.53 -14.55 -11.21
C PHE A 280 -9.20 -15.53 -12.18
N ILE A 281 -10.50 -15.38 -12.41
CA ILE A 281 -11.27 -16.33 -13.23
C ILE A 281 -10.89 -16.26 -14.72
N VAL A 282 -10.42 -15.11 -15.22
CA VAL A 282 -10.20 -14.91 -16.67
C VAL A 282 -9.15 -15.85 -17.27
N GLU A 283 -8.20 -16.32 -16.46
CA GLU A 283 -7.17 -17.27 -16.91
C GLU A 283 -7.76 -18.64 -17.26
N GLU A 284 -8.82 -19.05 -16.57
CA GLU A 284 -9.46 -20.36 -16.75
C GLU A 284 -10.76 -20.29 -17.56
N ASP A 285 -11.58 -19.25 -17.35
CA ASP A 285 -12.90 -19.10 -17.96
C ASP A 285 -13.16 -17.65 -18.44
N PRO A 286 -12.54 -17.24 -19.56
CA PRO A 286 -12.71 -15.89 -20.10
C PRO A 286 -14.14 -15.60 -20.59
N GLU A 287 -14.89 -16.62 -21.02
CA GLU A 287 -16.29 -16.43 -21.47
C GLU A 287 -17.22 -16.14 -20.28
N PHE A 288 -17.01 -16.78 -19.12
CA PHE A 288 -17.70 -16.39 -17.88
C PHE A 288 -17.46 -14.91 -17.55
N VAL A 289 -16.19 -14.46 -17.58
CA VAL A 289 -15.84 -13.08 -17.27
C VAL A 289 -16.48 -12.11 -18.26
N LYS A 290 -16.46 -12.43 -19.56
CA LYS A 290 -17.14 -11.65 -20.59
C LYS A 290 -18.64 -11.55 -20.33
N ASN A 291 -19.30 -12.65 -19.98
CA ASN A 291 -20.72 -12.67 -19.63
C ASN A 291 -21.02 -11.76 -18.41
N VAL A 292 -20.23 -11.87 -17.33
CA VAL A 292 -20.39 -11.01 -16.15
C VAL A 292 -20.24 -9.52 -16.52
N LEU A 293 -19.23 -9.18 -17.33
CA LEU A 293 -19.02 -7.80 -17.79
C LEU A 293 -20.18 -7.28 -18.67
N HIS A 294 -20.82 -8.14 -19.47
CA HIS A 294 -22.03 -7.77 -20.22
C HIS A 294 -23.21 -7.46 -19.30
N GLN A 295 -23.31 -8.15 -18.15
CA GLN A 295 -24.35 -7.96 -17.16
C GLN A 295 -24.16 -6.75 -16.24
N TYR A 296 -23.04 -6.00 -16.35
CA TYR A 296 -22.88 -4.74 -15.62
C TYR A 296 -24.06 -3.80 -15.92
N SER A 297 -24.54 -3.09 -14.90
CA SER A 297 -25.55 -2.04 -15.08
C SER A 297 -25.01 -0.94 -16.01
N PRO A 298 -25.89 -0.15 -16.66
CA PRO A 298 -25.45 0.98 -17.48
C PRO A 298 -24.53 1.95 -16.73
N ALA A 299 -24.81 2.21 -15.45
CA ALA A 299 -23.99 3.05 -14.58
C ALA A 299 -22.60 2.43 -14.33
N MET A 300 -22.53 1.13 -13.99
CA MET A 300 -21.25 0.43 -13.81
C MET A 300 -20.41 0.39 -15.11
N LYS A 301 -21.05 0.28 -16.29
CA LYS A 301 -20.35 0.36 -17.58
C LYS A 301 -19.72 1.72 -17.82
N LYS A 302 -20.39 2.81 -17.41
CA LYS A 302 -19.85 4.17 -17.46
C LYS A 302 -18.66 4.33 -16.53
N ASP A 303 -18.78 3.86 -15.29
CA ASP A 303 -17.68 3.88 -14.30
C ASP A 303 -16.46 3.14 -14.83
N ARG A 304 -16.65 1.90 -15.34
CA ARG A 304 -15.58 1.10 -15.94
C ARG A 304 -14.94 1.79 -17.16
N THR A 305 -15.73 2.47 -17.99
CA THR A 305 -15.21 3.20 -19.15
C THR A 305 -14.37 4.40 -18.69
N TYR A 306 -14.80 5.10 -17.65
CA TYR A 306 -14.03 6.19 -17.05
C TYR A 306 -12.69 5.70 -16.48
N GLU A 307 -12.70 4.59 -15.73
CA GLU A 307 -11.47 3.97 -15.23
C GLU A 307 -10.51 3.58 -16.37
N LYS A 308 -11.02 2.96 -17.43
CA LYS A 308 -10.19 2.57 -18.59
C LYS A 308 -9.57 3.78 -19.28
N ASN A 309 -10.36 4.85 -19.47
CA ASN A 309 -9.86 6.07 -20.10
C ASN A 309 -8.79 6.73 -19.23
N PHE A 310 -8.97 6.75 -17.91
CA PHE A 310 -7.96 7.24 -16.97
C PHE A 310 -6.66 6.44 -17.08
N VAL A 311 -6.73 5.10 -17.05
CA VAL A 311 -5.53 4.27 -17.20
C VAL A 311 -4.88 4.51 -18.55
N PHE A 312 -5.65 4.50 -19.65
CA PHE A 312 -5.13 4.71 -21.00
C PHE A 312 -4.44 6.08 -21.16
N SER A 313 -4.99 7.15 -20.57
CA SER A 313 -4.37 8.49 -20.64
C SER A 313 -3.09 8.63 -19.82
N HIS A 314 -2.80 7.68 -18.93
CA HIS A 314 -1.63 7.72 -18.06
C HIS A 314 -0.66 6.54 -18.27
N GLN A 315 -0.90 5.70 -19.28
CA GLN A 315 0.05 4.64 -19.67
C GLN A 315 1.31 5.26 -20.31
N GLY A 316 2.46 4.64 -20.03
CA GLY A 316 3.73 5.03 -20.63
C GLY A 316 4.92 4.37 -19.94
N TRP A 317 6.12 4.78 -20.34
CA TRP A 317 7.37 4.20 -19.85
C TRP A 317 7.57 4.31 -18.33
N LEU A 318 6.95 5.30 -17.69
CA LEU A 318 6.99 5.46 -16.23
C LEU A 318 6.22 4.34 -15.53
N ASP A 319 5.06 3.94 -16.03
CA ASP A 319 4.24 2.86 -15.46
C ASP A 319 5.01 1.53 -15.53
N ASP A 320 5.64 1.24 -16.66
CA ASP A 320 6.48 0.04 -16.82
C ASP A 320 7.68 0.04 -15.87
N PHE A 321 8.38 1.18 -15.74
CA PHE A 321 9.54 1.31 -14.87
C PHE A 321 9.16 1.16 -13.39
N PHE A 322 8.08 1.83 -12.95
CA PHE A 322 7.61 1.73 -11.57
C PHE A 322 6.99 0.37 -11.27
N GLY A 323 6.28 -0.24 -12.21
CA GLY A 323 5.81 -1.62 -12.10
C GLY A 323 6.95 -2.60 -11.88
N TYR A 324 8.04 -2.49 -12.66
CA TYR A 324 9.23 -3.33 -12.50
C TYR A 324 9.92 -3.12 -11.15
N THR A 325 10.16 -1.86 -10.76
CA THR A 325 10.85 -1.54 -9.51
C THR A 325 10.03 -1.90 -8.27
N ASN A 326 8.71 -1.73 -8.30
CA ASN A 326 7.82 -2.19 -7.24
C ASN A 326 7.84 -3.72 -7.10
N ASN A 327 7.80 -4.45 -8.23
CA ASN A 327 7.92 -5.90 -8.22
C ASN A 327 9.25 -6.36 -7.59
N LEU A 328 10.37 -5.71 -7.91
CA LEU A 328 11.66 -5.97 -7.27
C LEU A 328 11.64 -5.66 -5.77
N PHE A 329 11.05 -4.53 -5.36
CA PHE A 329 10.94 -4.14 -3.96
C PHE A 329 10.15 -5.18 -3.16
N LEU A 330 8.99 -5.60 -3.65
CA LEU A 330 8.16 -6.64 -3.02
C LEU A 330 8.92 -7.96 -2.89
N LYS A 331 9.58 -8.42 -3.97
CA LYS A 331 10.39 -9.65 -3.95
C LYS A 331 11.57 -9.56 -2.98
N SER A 332 12.22 -8.40 -2.90
CA SER A 332 13.33 -8.18 -1.95
C SER A 332 12.88 -8.27 -0.48
N ASN A 333 11.60 -7.99 -0.22
CA ASN A 333 10.93 -8.16 1.08
C ASN A 333 10.19 -9.51 1.20
N GLN A 334 10.59 -10.50 0.40
CA GLN A 334 10.07 -11.87 0.43
C GLN A 334 8.54 -11.95 0.21
N GLN A 335 8.00 -11.08 -0.64
CA GLN A 335 6.61 -11.13 -1.11
C GLN A 335 6.57 -11.70 -2.54
N GLU A 336 5.41 -12.23 -2.94
CA GLU A 336 5.22 -12.88 -4.24
C GLU A 336 5.39 -11.93 -5.45
N GLY A 337 5.36 -10.61 -5.23
CA GLY A 337 5.51 -9.60 -6.29
C GLY A 337 4.23 -9.45 -7.13
N SER A 338 4.37 -8.99 -8.38
CA SER A 338 3.25 -8.93 -9.34
C SER A 338 2.98 -10.34 -9.91
N VAL A 339 1.99 -11.05 -9.36
CA VAL A 339 1.56 -12.37 -9.83
C VAL A 339 0.22 -12.26 -10.53
N THR A 340 -0.01 -13.12 -11.53
CA THR A 340 -1.25 -13.19 -12.34
C THR A 340 -2.47 -13.52 -11.47
N TYR A 341 -2.27 -14.43 -10.50
CA TYR A 341 -3.16 -14.71 -9.39
C TYR A 341 -2.68 -14.05 -8.08
N SER A 342 -3.59 -13.56 -7.22
CA SER A 342 -3.25 -12.77 -6.03
C SER A 342 -3.54 -13.52 -4.73
N TYR A 343 -2.60 -13.53 -3.78
CA TYR A 343 -2.79 -13.95 -2.38
C TYR A 343 -4.02 -13.31 -1.69
N PHE A 344 -4.51 -12.17 -2.18
CA PHE A 344 -5.78 -11.60 -1.70
C PHE A 344 -6.97 -12.54 -1.97
N ILE A 345 -6.99 -13.21 -3.13
CA ILE A 345 -8.05 -14.15 -3.47
C ILE A 345 -7.97 -15.40 -2.58
N ASP A 346 -6.77 -15.84 -2.19
CA ASP A 346 -6.62 -16.94 -1.20
C ASP A 346 -7.32 -16.59 0.11
N LEU A 347 -7.03 -15.38 0.60
CA LEU A 347 -7.62 -14.87 1.83
C LEU A 347 -9.14 -14.71 1.70
N LEU A 348 -9.61 -14.13 0.58
CA LEU A 348 -11.02 -13.92 0.30
C LEU A 348 -11.80 -15.23 0.23
N LEU A 349 -11.30 -16.22 -0.54
CA LEU A 349 -11.97 -17.52 -0.73
C LEU A 349 -11.93 -18.39 0.53
N ASN A 350 -10.93 -18.23 1.39
CA ASN A 350 -10.92 -18.93 2.69
C ASN A 350 -11.75 -18.21 3.76
N TYR A 351 -12.00 -16.91 3.61
CA TYR A 351 -12.82 -16.11 4.52
C TYR A 351 -14.33 -16.20 4.22
N GLU A 352 -14.72 -15.95 2.97
CA GLU A 352 -16.12 -16.03 2.53
C GLU A 352 -16.56 -17.50 2.52
N LYS A 353 -17.78 -17.79 3.01
CA LYS A 353 -18.27 -19.17 3.10
C LYS A 353 -18.85 -19.67 1.79
#